data_AF-A0A9P8DB77-F1
#
_entry.id   AF-A0A9P8DB77-F1
#
_cell.length_a   1.000
_cell.length_b   1.000
_cell.length_c   1.000
_cell.angle_alpha   90.00
_cell.angle_beta   90.00
_cell.angle_gamma   90.00
#
_symmetry.space_group_name_H-M   'P 1'
#
loop_
_entity.id
_entity.type
_entity.pdbx_description
1 polymer ?
#
loop_
_entity_poly.entity_id
_entity_poly.type
_entity_poly.pdbx_seq_one_letter_code
_entity_poly.pdbx_strand_id
1 'polypeptide(L)'
;MSRNPQGMQSITDAIEQDFAYGRRPWSSTCPVPMPHEPVYKFSESALPVGHFKDDIPSDGSPSANRKKDAKAYLMVKRDGDKTGFLWCDADGEAVEKDCIEMAEGLVVKKLKKDLVEMYNAQEERLVKDYNCAILVMVARRMLVKFAERGTAEPPVIDDEDRIERFIPYIKKDVLCSETDPELN
;
A
#
# COMPACT_ATOMS: atom_id res chain seq x y z
N MET A 1 -10.04 -35.22 -14.97
CA MET A 1 -9.60 -34.05 -14.20
C MET A 1 -8.13 -33.82 -14.49
N SER A 2 -7.81 -32.97 -15.47
CA SER A 2 -6.43 -32.67 -15.87
C SER A 2 -5.96 -31.47 -15.05
N ARG A 3 -5.02 -31.68 -14.11
CA ARG A 3 -4.35 -30.57 -13.41
C ARG A 3 -3.55 -29.81 -14.45
N ASN A 4 -3.90 -28.56 -14.69
CA ASN A 4 -3.25 -27.70 -15.67
C ASN A 4 -1.77 -27.51 -15.28
N PRO A 5 -0.80 -28.02 -16.05
CA PRO A 5 0.63 -27.99 -15.69
C PRO A 5 1.24 -26.58 -15.73
N GLN A 6 0.52 -25.60 -16.30
CA GLN A 6 0.95 -24.20 -16.39
C GLN A 6 1.05 -23.49 -15.03
N GLY A 7 0.26 -23.90 -14.02
CA GLY A 7 0.31 -23.28 -12.69
C GLY A 7 1.59 -23.61 -11.92
N MET A 8 2.16 -24.81 -12.15
CA MET A 8 3.33 -25.30 -11.43
C MET A 8 4.63 -24.70 -11.97
N GLN A 9 4.69 -24.41 -13.28
CA GLN A 9 5.81 -23.69 -13.89
C GLN A 9 5.93 -22.28 -13.31
N SER A 10 4.82 -21.53 -13.15
CA SER A 10 4.89 -20.15 -12.62
C SER A 10 5.38 -20.04 -11.16
N ILE A 11 5.07 -21.04 -10.32
CA ILE A 11 5.54 -21.09 -8.93
C ILE A 11 7.03 -21.44 -8.92
N THR A 12 7.46 -22.34 -9.79
CA THR A 12 8.87 -22.75 -9.89
C THR A 12 9.72 -21.61 -10.44
N ASP A 13 9.22 -20.86 -11.42
CA ASP A 13 9.89 -19.67 -11.97
C ASP A 13 9.98 -18.54 -10.94
N ALA A 14 8.94 -18.30 -10.15
CA ALA A 14 8.98 -17.31 -9.07
C ALA A 14 9.96 -17.71 -7.96
N ILE A 15 9.99 -18.98 -7.59
CA ILE A 15 10.95 -19.54 -6.63
C ILE A 15 12.38 -19.45 -7.19
N GLU A 16 12.60 -19.80 -8.45
CA GLU A 16 13.91 -19.70 -9.11
C GLU A 16 14.37 -18.25 -9.25
N GLN A 17 13.46 -17.30 -9.46
CA GLN A 17 13.75 -15.87 -9.52
C GLN A 17 14.12 -15.31 -8.13
N ASP A 18 13.45 -15.75 -7.07
CA ASP A 18 13.82 -15.44 -5.67
C ASP A 18 15.16 -16.10 -5.28
N PHE A 19 15.40 -17.36 -5.67
CA PHE A 19 16.68 -18.03 -5.49
C PHE A 19 17.79 -17.39 -6.33
N ALA A 20 17.49 -16.85 -7.52
CA ALA A 20 18.45 -16.13 -8.36
C ALA A 20 18.80 -14.76 -7.77
N TYR A 21 17.86 -14.08 -7.11
CA TYR A 21 18.13 -12.90 -6.30
C TYR A 21 19.04 -13.22 -5.11
N GLY A 22 18.84 -14.37 -4.46
CA GLY A 22 19.72 -14.88 -3.40
C GLY A 22 21.11 -15.35 -3.88
N ARG A 23 21.30 -15.56 -5.19
CA ARG A 23 22.56 -16.00 -5.81
C ARG A 23 23.34 -14.90 -6.55
N ARG A 24 22.94 -13.63 -6.48
CA ARG A 24 23.88 -12.57 -6.87
C ARG A 24 25.11 -12.71 -5.96
N PRO A 25 26.34 -12.65 -6.48
CA PRO A 25 27.53 -12.62 -5.65
C PRO A 25 27.41 -11.41 -4.73
N TRP A 26 27.00 -11.66 -3.48
CA TRP A 26 27.03 -10.64 -2.47
C TRP A 26 28.49 -10.34 -2.20
N SER A 27 28.84 -9.06 -2.29
CA SER A 27 30.14 -8.55 -1.91
C SER A 27 29.90 -7.35 -1.00
N SER A 28 30.90 -7.00 -0.22
CA SER A 28 30.81 -5.81 0.61
C SER A 28 30.60 -4.51 -0.17
N THR A 29 30.94 -4.49 -1.46
CA THR A 29 30.71 -3.31 -2.31
C THR A 29 29.25 -3.18 -2.79
N CYS A 30 28.37 -4.14 -2.46
CA CYS A 30 26.97 -4.06 -2.86
C CYS A 30 26.25 -2.92 -2.11
N PRO A 31 25.68 -1.93 -2.82
CA PRO A 31 24.96 -0.85 -2.17
C PRO A 31 23.72 -1.40 -1.46
N VAL A 32 23.44 -0.92 -0.26
CA VAL A 32 22.22 -1.24 0.49
C VAL A 32 21.24 -0.07 0.35
N PRO A 33 20.25 -0.13 -0.57
CA PRO A 33 19.34 0.97 -0.80
C PRO A 33 18.33 1.12 0.35
N MET A 34 17.81 2.33 0.52
CA MET A 34 16.64 2.56 1.36
C MET A 34 15.42 1.82 0.82
N PRO A 35 14.56 1.23 1.67
CA PRO A 35 13.30 0.66 1.24
C PRO A 35 12.41 1.70 0.53
N HIS A 36 11.64 1.24 -0.43
CA HIS A 36 10.63 2.08 -1.08
C HIS A 36 9.45 2.32 -0.16
N GLU A 37 8.92 3.54 -0.22
CA GLU A 37 7.69 3.93 0.46
C GLU A 37 6.51 3.03 0.05
N PRO A 38 5.58 2.70 0.97
CA PRO A 38 4.41 1.89 0.65
C PRO A 38 3.56 2.50 -0.46
N VAL A 39 3.10 1.67 -1.38
CA VAL A 39 2.21 2.07 -2.47
C VAL A 39 0.79 1.62 -2.17
N TYR A 40 -0.10 2.59 -1.94
CA TYR A 40 -1.51 2.35 -1.70
C TYR A 40 -2.25 2.18 -3.02
N LYS A 41 -3.11 1.16 -3.07
CA LYS A 41 -3.94 0.86 -4.24
C LYS A 41 -5.38 1.28 -3.99
N PHE A 42 -5.98 1.97 -4.96
CA PHE A 42 -7.39 2.36 -4.92
C PHE A 42 -8.32 1.17 -4.65
N SER A 43 -8.07 0.02 -5.29
CA SER A 43 -8.89 -1.19 -5.11
C SER A 43 -8.84 -1.81 -3.70
N GLU A 44 -7.87 -1.42 -2.89
CA GLU A 44 -7.70 -1.90 -1.50
C GLU A 44 -8.23 -0.86 -0.49
N SER A 45 -8.68 0.31 -0.96
CA SER A 45 -9.21 1.39 -0.13
C SER A 45 -10.51 1.98 -0.65
N ALA A 46 -11.16 1.36 -1.64
CA ALA A 46 -12.39 1.83 -2.27
C ALA A 46 -13.34 0.67 -2.62
N LEU A 47 -14.64 0.88 -2.38
CA LEU A 47 -15.71 -0.05 -2.74
C LEU A 47 -16.67 0.60 -3.73
N PRO A 48 -17.12 -0.12 -4.78
CA PRO A 48 -18.16 0.37 -5.67
C PRO A 48 -19.49 0.46 -4.91
N VAL A 49 -20.17 1.59 -5.05
CA VAL A 49 -21.43 1.89 -4.31
C VAL A 49 -22.64 2.06 -5.22
N GLY A 50 -22.42 2.23 -6.53
CA GLY A 50 -23.49 2.51 -7.47
C GLY A 50 -22.97 3.16 -8.75
N HIS A 51 -23.78 4.05 -9.30
CA HIS A 51 -23.50 4.76 -10.54
C HIS A 51 -23.98 6.22 -10.47
N PHE A 52 -23.52 7.06 -11.39
CA PHE A 52 -23.94 8.46 -11.44
C PHE A 52 -25.30 8.64 -12.14
N LYS A 53 -26.16 9.47 -11.53
CA LYS A 53 -27.50 9.79 -12.05
C LYS A 53 -27.46 10.57 -13.37
N ASP A 54 -26.49 11.48 -13.47
CA ASP A 54 -26.26 12.39 -14.58
C ASP A 54 -24.76 12.60 -14.80
N ASP A 55 -24.40 13.29 -15.90
CA ASP A 55 -23.02 13.68 -16.17
C ASP A 55 -22.52 14.66 -15.10
N ILE A 56 -21.40 14.33 -14.44
CA ILE A 56 -20.76 15.19 -13.44
C ILE A 56 -19.76 16.11 -14.14
N PRO A 57 -19.83 17.44 -13.89
CA PRO A 57 -18.83 18.35 -14.41
C PRO A 57 -17.43 17.98 -13.92
N SER A 58 -16.45 18.08 -14.81
CA SER A 58 -15.04 17.91 -14.51
C SER A 58 -14.35 19.24 -14.72
N ASP A 59 -13.51 19.67 -13.77
CA ASP A 59 -12.78 20.95 -13.84
C ASP A 59 -11.67 20.97 -14.91
N GLY A 60 -11.73 20.04 -15.87
CA GLY A 60 -10.75 19.88 -16.96
C GLY A 60 -11.33 19.11 -18.14
N SER A 61 -10.54 18.18 -18.70
CA SER A 61 -10.97 17.35 -19.82
C SER A 61 -12.14 16.43 -19.42
N PRO A 62 -13.12 16.19 -20.32
CA PRO A 62 -14.24 15.30 -20.04
C PRO A 62 -13.74 13.90 -19.62
N SER A 63 -13.97 13.51 -18.37
CA SER A 63 -13.66 12.15 -17.90
C SER A 63 -14.79 11.20 -18.26
N ALA A 64 -14.46 10.08 -18.90
CA ALA A 64 -15.41 9.00 -19.14
C ALA A 64 -15.96 8.42 -17.82
N ASN A 65 -15.18 8.54 -16.73
CA ASN A 65 -15.55 8.07 -15.40
C ASN A 65 -16.56 8.98 -14.69
N ARG A 66 -16.86 10.17 -15.24
CA ARG A 66 -17.85 11.12 -14.71
C ARG A 66 -19.12 11.22 -15.55
N LYS A 67 -19.30 10.33 -16.51
CA LYS A 67 -20.54 10.26 -17.28
C LYS A 67 -21.66 9.62 -16.48
N LYS A 68 -22.90 9.92 -16.88
CA LYS A 68 -24.08 9.16 -16.45
C LYS A 68 -23.83 7.65 -16.58
N ASP A 69 -24.32 6.89 -15.61
CA ASP A 69 -24.16 5.44 -15.48
C ASP A 69 -22.72 4.94 -15.23
N ALA A 70 -21.72 5.85 -15.16
CA ALA A 70 -20.38 5.46 -14.74
C ALA A 70 -20.36 5.10 -13.24
N LYS A 71 -19.43 4.23 -12.85
CA LYS A 71 -19.36 3.68 -11.49
C LYS A 71 -18.94 4.75 -10.48
N ALA A 72 -19.65 4.79 -9.37
CA ALA A 72 -19.30 5.58 -8.21
C ALA A 72 -18.72 4.70 -7.10
N TYR A 73 -17.84 5.28 -6.30
CA TYR A 73 -17.09 4.60 -5.26
C TYR A 73 -17.18 5.34 -3.93
N LEU A 74 -17.04 4.59 -2.84
CA LEU A 74 -16.75 5.11 -1.52
C LEU A 74 -15.36 4.63 -1.13
N MET A 75 -14.47 5.56 -0.80
CA MET A 75 -13.09 5.25 -0.43
C MET A 75 -12.72 5.79 0.94
N VAL A 76 -11.75 5.16 1.60
CA VAL A 76 -11.05 5.77 2.73
C VAL A 76 -9.92 6.61 2.14
N LYS A 77 -9.95 7.91 2.42
CA LYS A 77 -8.90 8.84 2.06
C LYS A 77 -8.08 9.19 3.29
N ARG A 78 -6.76 9.07 3.14
CA ARG A 78 -5.78 9.48 4.13
C ARG A 78 -5.26 10.88 3.79
N ASP A 79 -5.21 11.74 4.78
CA ASP A 79 -4.55 13.04 4.72
C ASP A 79 -3.64 13.18 5.95
N GLY A 80 -2.35 12.93 5.77
CA GLY A 80 -1.38 12.88 6.85
C GLY A 80 -1.67 11.78 7.87
N ASP A 81 -2.03 12.19 9.08
CA ASP A 81 -2.40 11.36 10.23
C ASP A 81 -3.92 11.20 10.41
N LYS A 82 -4.72 11.75 9.50
CA LYS A 82 -6.18 11.68 9.52
C LYS A 82 -6.69 10.79 8.40
N THR A 83 -7.85 10.20 8.65
CA THR A 83 -8.61 9.51 7.61
C THR A 83 -10.06 9.98 7.59
N GLY A 84 -10.73 9.74 6.46
CA GLY A 84 -12.15 10.00 6.31
C GLY A 84 -12.70 9.28 5.08
N PHE A 85 -14.03 9.26 4.99
CA PHE A 85 -14.74 8.66 3.87
C PHE A 85 -14.93 9.67 2.76
N LEU A 86 -14.53 9.32 1.54
CA LEU A 86 -14.71 10.14 0.36
C LEU A 86 -15.58 9.42 -0.67
N TRP A 87 -16.67 10.06 -1.08
CA TRP A 87 -17.40 9.68 -2.27
C TRP A 87 -16.62 10.13 -3.50
N CYS A 88 -16.31 9.22 -4.42
CA CYS A 88 -15.44 9.49 -5.57
C CYS A 88 -15.85 8.75 -6.85
N ASP A 89 -15.30 9.20 -7.97
CA ASP A 89 -15.31 8.45 -9.24
C ASP A 89 -14.21 7.36 -9.27
N ALA A 90 -14.07 6.68 -10.41
CA ALA A 90 -13.07 5.65 -10.60
C ALA A 90 -11.60 6.16 -10.61
N ASP A 91 -11.40 7.47 -10.76
CA ASP A 91 -10.08 8.11 -10.72
C ASP A 91 -9.70 8.54 -9.29
N GLY A 92 -10.63 8.39 -8.32
CA GLY A 92 -10.44 8.82 -6.93
C GLY A 92 -10.76 10.30 -6.70
N GLU A 93 -11.35 10.96 -7.69
CA GLU A 93 -11.71 12.37 -7.60
C GLU A 93 -13.06 12.54 -6.91
N ALA A 94 -13.15 13.56 -6.05
CA ALA A 94 -14.32 13.79 -5.20
C ALA A 94 -15.60 14.05 -6.02
N VAL A 95 -16.73 13.51 -5.54
CA VAL A 95 -18.07 13.72 -6.10
C VAL A 95 -19.09 13.82 -4.97
N GLU A 96 -20.12 14.64 -5.12
CA GLU A 96 -21.20 14.72 -4.13
C GLU A 96 -22.00 13.42 -4.08
N LYS A 97 -22.38 12.98 -2.88
CA LYS A 97 -23.18 11.77 -2.67
C LYS A 97 -24.53 11.84 -3.39
N ASP A 98 -25.13 13.02 -3.49
CA ASP A 98 -26.45 13.20 -4.11
C ASP A 98 -26.44 12.94 -5.62
N CYS A 99 -25.27 13.00 -6.27
CA CYS A 99 -25.08 12.63 -7.67
C CYS A 99 -25.08 11.11 -7.89
N ILE A 100 -25.03 10.31 -6.82
CA ILE A 100 -24.90 8.85 -6.89
C ILE A 100 -26.26 8.18 -6.69
N GLU A 101 -26.60 7.28 -7.61
CA GLU A 101 -27.63 6.28 -7.43
C GLU A 101 -27.00 5.01 -6.84
N MET A 102 -27.25 4.78 -5.55
CA MET A 102 -26.71 3.62 -4.83
C MET A 102 -27.34 2.31 -5.31
N ALA A 103 -26.53 1.26 -5.41
CA ALA A 103 -27.04 -0.07 -5.78
C ALA A 103 -28.01 -0.63 -4.72
N GLU A 104 -29.01 -1.36 -5.18
CA GLU A 104 -30.04 -1.94 -4.32
C GLU A 104 -29.45 -2.87 -3.25
N GLY A 105 -29.97 -2.78 -2.02
CA GLY A 105 -29.53 -3.60 -0.89
C GLY A 105 -28.23 -3.13 -0.20
N LEU A 106 -27.59 -2.07 -0.68
CA LEU A 106 -26.44 -1.47 0.00
C LEU A 106 -26.88 -0.58 1.16
N VAL A 107 -26.23 -0.77 2.31
CA VAL A 107 -26.42 0.03 3.52
C VAL A 107 -25.11 0.75 3.81
N VAL A 108 -25.11 2.09 3.79
CA VAL A 108 -23.90 2.93 3.98
C VAL A 108 -23.13 2.55 5.24
N LYS A 109 -23.82 2.28 6.35
CA LYS A 109 -23.17 1.85 7.59
C LYS A 109 -22.36 0.56 7.43
N LYS A 110 -22.92 -0.42 6.72
CA LYS A 110 -22.23 -1.70 6.45
C LYS A 110 -21.06 -1.48 5.48
N LEU A 111 -21.26 -0.66 4.44
CA LEU A 111 -20.19 -0.29 3.50
C LEU A 111 -19.00 0.36 4.22
N LYS A 112 -19.24 1.32 5.11
CA LYS A 112 -18.18 1.96 5.90
C LYS A 112 -17.44 0.94 6.75
N LYS A 113 -18.16 0.03 7.42
CA LYS A 113 -17.53 -1.05 8.19
C LYS A 113 -16.64 -1.95 7.32
N ASP A 114 -17.18 -2.46 6.21
CA ASP A 114 -16.43 -3.35 5.30
C ASP A 114 -15.19 -2.63 4.73
N LEU A 115 -15.32 -1.34 4.44
CA LEU A 115 -14.25 -0.49 3.93
C LEU A 115 -13.17 -0.21 4.99
N VAL A 116 -13.55 0.02 6.25
CA VAL A 116 -12.63 0.16 7.39
C VAL A 116 -11.82 -1.11 7.59
N GLU A 117 -12.48 -2.27 7.59
CA GLU A 117 -11.80 -3.57 7.73
C GLU A 117 -10.79 -3.78 6.59
N MET A 118 -11.17 -3.49 5.34
CA MET A 118 -10.31 -3.64 4.17
C MET A 118 -9.10 -2.69 4.22
N TYR A 119 -9.33 -1.40 4.48
CA TYR A 119 -8.28 -0.38 4.53
C TYR A 119 -7.31 -0.63 5.70
N ASN A 120 -7.82 -0.91 6.91
CA ASN A 120 -6.97 -1.12 8.08
C ASN A 120 -6.07 -2.36 7.92
N ALA A 121 -6.61 -3.45 7.37
CA ALA A 121 -5.81 -4.64 7.08
C ALA A 121 -4.68 -4.35 6.08
N GLN A 122 -4.94 -3.50 5.08
CA GLN A 122 -3.91 -3.05 4.14
C GLN A 122 -2.87 -2.16 4.82
N GLU A 123 -3.28 -1.17 5.61
CA GLU A 123 -2.41 -0.24 6.33
C GLU A 123 -1.45 -0.99 7.25
N GLU A 124 -1.98 -1.88 8.09
CA GLU A 124 -1.17 -2.69 9.01
C GLU A 124 -0.12 -3.52 8.26
N ARG A 125 -0.53 -4.17 7.16
CA ARG A 125 0.38 -4.96 6.33
C ARG A 125 1.49 -4.09 5.73
N LEU A 126 1.12 -2.98 5.08
CA LEU A 126 2.07 -2.10 4.40
C LEU A 126 3.07 -1.46 5.37
N VAL A 127 2.59 -0.97 6.52
CA VAL A 127 3.44 -0.37 7.56
C VAL A 127 4.38 -1.41 8.15
N LYS A 128 3.88 -2.61 8.45
CA LYS A 128 4.70 -3.71 8.98
C LYS A 128 5.77 -4.14 7.99
N ASP A 129 5.42 -4.33 6.72
CA ASP A 129 6.36 -4.76 5.68
C ASP A 129 7.45 -3.71 5.47
N TYR A 130 7.09 -2.43 5.43
CA TYR A 130 8.04 -1.33 5.30
C TYR A 130 8.97 -1.20 6.51
N ASN A 131 8.43 -1.23 7.73
CA ASN A 131 9.23 -1.15 8.95
C ASN A 131 10.18 -2.35 9.07
N CYS A 132 9.74 -3.54 8.67
CA CYS A 132 10.59 -4.72 8.58
C CYS A 132 11.72 -4.52 7.55
N ALA A 133 11.41 -3.96 6.37
CA ALA A 133 12.40 -3.66 5.35
C ALA A 133 13.46 -2.66 5.83
N ILE A 134 13.08 -1.67 6.67
CA ILE A 134 14.04 -0.76 7.32
C ILE A 134 15.00 -1.53 8.23
N LEU A 135 14.49 -2.40 9.09
CA LEU A 135 15.33 -3.23 9.98
C LEU A 135 16.28 -4.13 9.19
N VAL A 136 15.78 -4.77 8.13
CA VAL A 136 16.59 -5.60 7.24
C VAL A 136 17.68 -4.78 6.55
N MET A 137 17.35 -3.57 6.07
CA MET A 137 18.31 -2.67 5.45
C MET A 137 19.43 -2.27 6.44
N VAL A 138 19.07 -1.90 7.67
CA VAL A 138 20.05 -1.56 8.73
C VAL A 138 20.96 -2.75 9.02
N ALA A 139 20.40 -3.95 9.20
CA ALA A 139 21.18 -5.16 9.43
C ALA A 139 22.13 -5.47 8.25
N ARG A 140 21.68 -5.28 7.01
CA ARG A 140 22.51 -5.47 5.81
C ARG A 140 23.67 -4.48 5.76
N ARG A 141 23.47 -3.22 6.14
CA ARG A 141 24.55 -2.22 6.23
C ARG A 141 25.61 -2.64 7.25
N MET A 142 25.20 -3.09 8.43
CA MET A 142 26.13 -3.60 9.45
C MET A 142 26.93 -4.80 8.94
N LEU A 143 26.27 -5.76 8.28
CA LEU A 143 26.93 -6.96 7.73
C LEU A 143 27.94 -6.62 6.63
N VAL A 144 27.60 -5.69 5.74
CA VAL A 144 28.51 -5.22 4.68
C VAL A 144 29.78 -4.66 5.29
N LYS A 145 29.67 -3.72 6.25
CA LYS A 145 30.84 -3.11 6.88
C LYS A 145 31.67 -4.08 7.72
N PHE A 146 31.00 -5.00 8.41
CA PHE A 146 31.69 -6.07 9.14
C PHE A 146 32.53 -6.93 8.18
N ALA A 147 31.98 -7.28 7.02
CA ALA A 147 32.71 -8.03 6.01
C ALA A 147 33.88 -7.25 5.37
N GLU A 148 33.77 -5.92 5.24
CA GLU A 148 34.89 -5.07 4.78
C GLU A 148 36.04 -5.03 5.78
N ARG A 149 35.74 -4.92 7.08
CA ARG A 149 36.75 -4.88 8.15
C ARG A 149 37.44 -6.23 8.35
N GLY A 150 36.74 -7.32 8.05
CA GLY A 150 37.23 -8.67 8.29
C GLY A 150 37.23 -9.04 9.77
N THR A 151 37.85 -10.18 10.11
CA THR A 151 37.79 -10.76 11.46
C THR A 151 38.98 -10.38 12.36
N ALA A 152 39.87 -9.51 11.90
CA ALA A 152 41.07 -9.12 12.64
C ALA A 152 40.76 -8.16 13.79
N GLU A 153 39.67 -7.39 13.66
CA GLU A 153 39.19 -6.47 14.68
C GLU A 153 37.83 -6.94 15.23
N PRO A 154 37.50 -6.63 16.50
CA PRO A 154 36.18 -6.91 17.04
C PRO A 154 35.07 -6.22 16.20
N PRO A 155 33.89 -6.85 16.05
CA PRO A 155 32.75 -6.21 15.40
C PRO A 155 32.36 -4.92 16.12
N VAL A 156 32.23 -3.83 15.37
CA VAL A 156 31.74 -2.54 15.85
C VAL A 156 30.57 -2.10 14.98
N ILE A 157 29.51 -1.59 15.62
CA ILE A 157 28.41 -0.92 14.94
C ILE A 157 28.74 0.56 14.87
N ASP A 158 28.82 1.12 13.66
CA ASP A 158 29.05 2.54 13.47
C ASP A 158 27.83 3.35 13.91
N ASP A 159 28.05 4.57 14.40
CA ASP A 159 26.97 5.45 14.85
C ASP A 159 25.95 5.76 13.74
N GLU A 160 26.34 5.67 12.47
CA GLU A 160 25.44 5.85 11.33
C GLU A 160 24.48 4.67 11.08
N ASP A 161 24.82 3.48 11.57
CA ASP A 161 24.01 2.27 11.40
C ASP A 161 23.22 1.92 12.67
N ARG A 162 23.35 2.72 13.72
CA ARG A 162 22.55 2.61 14.93
C ARG A 162 21.06 2.78 14.62
N ILE A 163 20.23 1.87 15.15
CA ILE A 163 18.79 1.84 14.86
C ILE A 163 18.08 3.14 15.26
N GLU A 164 18.59 3.83 16.28
CA GLU A 164 18.07 5.11 16.76
C GLU A 164 18.03 6.19 15.67
N ARG A 165 18.98 6.15 14.71
CA ARG A 165 18.96 7.05 13.55
C ARG A 165 17.85 6.76 12.56
N PHE A 166 17.32 5.54 12.58
CA PHE A 166 16.27 5.11 11.67
C PHE A 166 14.87 5.20 12.27
N ILE A 167 14.74 5.47 13.57
CA ILE A 167 13.45 5.72 14.24
C ILE A 167 12.58 6.75 13.50
N PRO A 168 13.10 7.88 12.99
CA PRO A 168 12.29 8.85 12.24
C PRO A 168 11.69 8.30 10.93
N TYR A 169 12.25 7.21 10.39
CA TYR A 169 11.75 6.55 9.17
C TYR A 169 10.74 5.45 9.49
N ILE A 170 10.66 4.99 10.74
CA ILE A 170 9.65 4.00 11.15
C ILE A 170 8.28 4.64 11.08
N LYS A 171 7.38 4.02 10.33
CA LYS A 171 6.00 4.49 10.19
C LYS A 171 5.12 3.97 11.30
N LYS A 172 4.14 4.78 11.65
CA LYS A 172 2.98 4.38 12.41
C LYS A 172 1.82 4.13 11.45
N ASP A 173 1.02 3.16 11.82
CA ASP A 173 -0.30 2.89 11.29
C ASP A 173 -1.21 4.11 11.46
N VAL A 174 -1.89 4.47 10.37
CA VAL A 174 -2.96 5.47 10.34
C VAL A 174 -4.25 4.77 9.99
N LEU A 175 -4.93 4.31 11.04
CA LEU A 175 -6.15 3.52 10.96
C LEU A 175 -7.39 4.40 10.80
N CYS A 176 -8.37 3.85 10.09
CA CYS A 176 -9.70 4.44 9.93
C CYS A 176 -10.69 3.83 10.93
N SER A 177 -11.68 4.62 11.33
CA SER A 177 -12.82 4.21 12.16
C SER A 177 -14.14 4.41 11.42
N GLU A 178 -15.15 3.60 11.74
CA GLU A 178 -16.53 3.79 11.25
C GLU A 178 -17.11 5.17 11.60
N THR A 179 -16.55 5.82 12.63
CA THR A 179 -16.95 7.16 13.10
C THR A 179 -16.23 8.30 12.40
N ASP A 180 -15.28 7.99 11.51
CA ASP A 180 -14.55 9.03 10.79
C ASP A 180 -15.49 9.82 9.87
N PRO A 181 -15.18 11.11 9.63
CA PRO A 181 -16.08 11.99 8.91
C PRO A 181 -16.20 11.60 7.43
N GLU A 182 -17.33 11.96 6.82
CA GLU A 182 -17.40 12.12 5.36
C GLU A 182 -16.72 13.44 5.00
N LEU A 183 -15.89 13.42 3.95
CA LEU A 183 -15.02 14.54 3.58
C LEU A 183 -15.68 15.52 2.61
N ASN A 184 -16.84 15.14 2.05
CA ASN A 184 -17.62 15.91 1.08
C ASN A 184 -19.12 15.81 1.35
#